data_AF-A0AAD0ALX7-F1
#
_entry.id   AF-A0AAD0ALX7-F1
#
_cell.length_a   1.000
_cell.length_b   1.000
_cell.length_c   1.000
_cell.angle_alpha   90.00
_cell.angle_beta   90.00
_cell.angle_gamma   90.00
#
_symmetry.space_group_name_H-M   'P 1'
#
loop_
_entity.id
_entity.type
_entity.pdbx_description
1 polymer ?
#
loop_
_entity_poly.entity_id
_entity_poly.type
_entity_poly.pdbx_seq_one_letter_code
_entity_poly.pdbx_strand_id
1 'polypeptide(L)'
;MIKLKDIGSFKYIPEILDDIIKENISKLDEHLAKDWDINKNISISKYTDLSPLDCALIMEAFESVKWLVEHGANLNAKDRPSFLTAVRYCDEKIIQYLVSHDAKVNLTNSVKSDAFMEAIYGKNYKYLQLIHDLGHTADKYGGKAFREAVSDRNYDVLKFFIKNGVDINYNEADMVYPFKPTPLCVAARYVDLAMCKFLVENGADVTLTEKDGMRPYSIALEKGDIEMAEYFKSLEPLEYHSLHNKLDELKSFKLPKNLIEFLQGDKLHFELDDCDFRWIEFFSLIDTIPMKVGRQKLLRISKATGDYEDIYIVWNPKTKKIAFYDMEHKELKDITDFVDFIENTSSYMQKIIEGDL
;
A
#
# COMPACT_ATOMS: atom_id res chain seq x y z
N MET A 1 13.12 6.16 32.45
CA MET A 1 13.07 5.25 31.28
C MET A 1 13.81 5.91 30.15
N ILE A 2 14.64 5.18 29.43
CA ILE A 2 15.36 5.69 28.26
C ILE A 2 14.48 5.47 27.05
N LYS A 3 14.17 6.54 26.33
CA LYS A 3 13.30 6.49 25.15
C LYS A 3 14.16 6.53 23.89
N LEU A 4 14.06 5.48 23.08
CA LEU A 4 14.69 5.40 21.76
C LEU A 4 13.62 5.74 20.71
N LYS A 5 13.29 7.02 20.57
CA LYS A 5 12.27 7.55 19.64
C LYS A 5 10.99 6.68 19.59
N ASP A 6 10.66 6.12 18.43
CA ASP A 6 9.53 5.22 18.15
C ASP A 6 9.88 3.73 18.32
N ILE A 7 11.14 3.39 18.57
CA ILE A 7 11.58 2.01 18.85
C ILE A 7 11.05 1.52 20.20
N GLY A 8 11.00 2.38 21.21
CA GLY A 8 10.41 2.05 22.50
C GLY A 8 10.96 2.82 23.70
N SER A 9 10.47 2.46 24.88
CA SER A 9 10.95 2.99 26.16
C SER A 9 11.45 1.85 27.03
N PHE A 10 12.70 1.96 27.47
CA PHE A 10 13.41 0.89 28.15
C PHE A 10 13.74 1.31 29.59
N LYS A 11 13.56 0.38 30.54
CA LYS A 11 13.93 0.63 31.94
C LYS A 11 15.45 0.60 32.13
N TYR A 12 16.11 -0.31 31.42
CA TYR A 12 17.55 -0.50 31.40
C TYR A 12 18.01 -0.68 29.96
N ILE A 13 19.22 -0.22 29.66
CA ILE A 13 19.91 -0.45 28.39
C ILE A 13 21.31 -1.02 28.68
N PRO A 14 21.92 -1.75 27.74
CA PRO A 14 23.30 -2.18 27.86
C PRO A 14 24.27 -0.99 28.05
N GLU A 15 25.36 -1.18 28.79
CA GLU A 15 26.35 -0.11 29.06
C GLU A 15 26.90 0.50 27.77
N ILE A 16 27.27 -0.34 26.79
CA ILE A 16 27.75 0.14 25.48
C ILE A 16 26.73 1.06 24.79
N LEU A 17 25.43 0.80 24.94
CA LEU A 17 24.40 1.67 24.37
C LEU A 17 24.30 2.99 25.14
N ASP A 18 24.43 2.98 26.47
CA ASP A 18 24.46 4.20 27.27
C ASP A 18 25.66 5.08 26.91
N ASP A 19 26.84 4.48 26.69
CA ASP A 19 28.05 5.18 26.28
C ASP A 19 27.95 5.77 24.86
N ILE A 20 27.32 5.05 23.91
CA ILE A 20 27.00 5.56 22.57
C ILE A 20 26.06 6.77 22.66
N ILE A 21 24.98 6.67 23.44
CA ILE A 21 23.96 7.73 23.56
C ILE A 21 24.53 8.97 24.24
N LYS A 22 25.45 8.80 25.19
CA LYS A 22 26.12 9.89 25.90
C LYS A 22 27.36 10.43 25.20
N GLU A 23 27.69 9.90 24.01
CA GLU A 23 28.87 10.29 23.24
C GLU A 23 30.18 10.15 24.02
N ASN A 24 30.30 9.10 24.85
CA ASN A 24 31.49 8.88 25.67
C ASN A 24 32.59 8.16 24.87
N ILE A 25 33.27 8.92 24.02
CA ILE A 25 34.27 8.39 23.07
C ILE A 25 35.39 7.61 23.77
N SER A 26 35.88 8.10 24.91
CA SER A 26 36.93 7.40 25.67
C SER A 26 36.48 6.01 26.14
N LYS A 27 35.21 5.83 26.50
CA LYS A 27 34.67 4.51 26.80
C LYS A 27 34.46 3.66 25.55
N LEU A 28 34.07 4.26 24.42
CA LEU A 28 34.00 3.52 23.15
C LEU A 28 35.37 2.96 22.76
N ASP A 29 36.45 3.73 22.96
CA ASP A 29 37.83 3.27 22.80
C ASP A 29 38.14 2.09 23.74
N GLU A 30 37.72 2.17 25.01
CA GLU A 30 37.89 1.07 25.98
C GLU A 30 37.13 -0.21 25.59
N HIS A 31 35.92 -0.08 25.03
CA HIS A 31 35.14 -1.21 24.54
C HIS A 31 35.81 -1.84 23.32
N LEU A 32 36.29 -1.03 22.38
CA LEU A 32 37.00 -1.49 21.19
C LEU A 32 38.32 -2.20 21.54
N ALA A 33 39.06 -1.68 22.52
CA ALA A 33 40.27 -2.31 23.04
C ALA A 33 40.03 -3.67 23.72
N LYS A 34 38.76 -3.99 24.05
CA LYS A 34 38.32 -5.29 24.59
C LYS A 34 37.71 -6.20 23.51
N ASP A 35 38.11 -6.02 22.26
CA ASP A 35 37.66 -6.80 21.10
C ASP A 35 36.14 -6.73 20.85
N TRP A 36 35.51 -5.60 21.20
CA TRP A 36 34.11 -5.35 20.82
C TRP A 36 33.98 -5.25 19.30
N ASP A 37 33.13 -6.10 18.73
CA ASP A 37 32.74 -6.01 17.31
C ASP A 37 31.77 -4.84 17.09
N ILE A 38 32.28 -3.79 16.46
CA ILE A 38 31.56 -2.55 16.13
C ILE A 38 30.32 -2.74 15.25
N ASN A 39 30.23 -3.88 14.56
CA ASN A 39 29.10 -4.23 13.69
C ASN A 39 28.14 -5.24 14.35
N LYS A 40 28.47 -5.75 15.53
CA LYS A 40 27.61 -6.69 16.25
C LYS A 40 26.44 -5.93 16.87
N ASN A 41 25.23 -6.40 16.57
CA ASN A 41 24.01 -5.83 17.13
C ASN A 41 24.02 -5.86 18.67
N ILE A 42 23.58 -4.76 19.24
CA ILE A 42 23.32 -4.59 20.67
C ILE A 42 21.88 -5.07 20.92
N SER A 43 21.75 -6.06 21.79
CA SER A 43 20.44 -6.53 22.24
C SER A 43 19.88 -5.66 23.35
N ILE A 44 18.82 -4.92 23.04
CA ILE A 44 18.16 -3.97 23.94
C ILE A 44 16.98 -4.64 24.64
N SER A 45 16.28 -5.53 23.93
CA SER A 45 15.19 -6.34 24.45
C SER A 45 15.07 -7.66 23.69
N LYS A 46 14.18 -8.55 24.14
CA LYS A 46 13.85 -9.82 23.45
C LYS A 46 13.49 -9.63 21.96
N TYR A 47 12.98 -8.46 21.59
CA TYR A 47 12.48 -8.16 20.24
C TYR A 47 13.23 -7.01 19.56
N THR A 48 14.31 -6.50 20.16
CA THR A 48 15.00 -5.32 19.68
C THR A 48 16.50 -5.53 19.71
N ASP A 49 17.04 -5.77 18.51
CA ASP A 49 18.45 -5.78 18.22
C ASP A 49 18.74 -4.66 17.20
N LEU A 50 19.68 -3.78 17.53
CA LEU A 50 20.11 -2.66 16.70
C LEU A 50 21.63 -2.67 16.56
N SER A 51 22.15 -2.28 15.40
CA SER A 51 23.60 -2.06 15.29
C SER A 51 24.03 -0.87 16.16
N PRO A 52 25.30 -0.79 16.58
CA PRO A 52 25.81 0.38 17.30
C PRO A 52 25.57 1.70 16.55
N LEU A 53 25.73 1.66 15.22
CA LEU A 53 25.46 2.81 14.37
C LEU A 53 23.97 3.19 14.31
N ASP A 54 23.06 2.22 14.20
CA ASP A 54 21.62 2.50 14.26
C ASP A 54 21.24 3.21 15.56
N CYS A 55 21.77 2.74 16.69
CA CYS A 55 21.56 3.36 17.99
C CYS A 55 22.04 4.83 18.01
N ALA A 56 23.24 5.08 17.49
CA ALA A 56 23.80 6.42 17.43
C ALA A 56 22.96 7.36 16.53
N LEU A 57 22.48 6.85 15.39
CA LEU A 57 21.64 7.61 14.44
C LEU A 57 20.25 7.90 15.02
N ILE A 58 19.55 6.91 15.57
CA ILE A 58 18.22 7.08 16.18
C ILE A 58 18.25 8.12 17.30
N MET A 59 19.37 8.18 18.02
CA MET A 59 19.58 9.09 19.15
C MET A 59 20.28 10.39 18.76
N GLU A 60 20.60 10.58 17.48
CA GLU A 60 21.27 11.77 16.94
C GLU A 60 22.60 12.08 17.64
N ALA A 61 23.31 11.04 18.12
CA ALA A 61 24.59 11.11 18.80
C ALA A 61 25.74 11.28 17.79
N PHE A 62 25.88 12.48 17.23
CA PHE A 62 26.76 12.75 16.10
C PHE A 62 28.24 12.42 16.33
N GLU A 63 28.79 12.68 17.52
CA GLU A 63 30.20 12.37 17.77
C GLU A 63 30.41 10.84 17.90
N SER A 64 29.43 10.11 18.43
CA SER A 64 29.41 8.64 18.35
C SER A 64 29.27 8.15 16.91
N VAL A 65 28.42 8.78 16.09
CA VAL A 65 28.30 8.45 14.66
C VAL A 65 29.65 8.60 13.97
N LYS A 66 30.33 9.73 14.15
CA LYS A 66 31.67 9.95 13.56
C LYS A 66 32.64 8.86 13.96
N TRP A 67 32.77 8.65 15.27
CA TRP A 67 33.70 7.66 15.80
C TRP A 67 33.39 6.27 15.26
N LEU A 68 32.12 5.87 15.21
CA LEU A 68 31.72 4.57 14.67
C LEU A 68 32.08 4.42 13.18
N VAL A 69 31.87 5.47 12.39
CA VAL A 69 32.21 5.48 10.95
C VAL A 69 33.71 5.42 10.73
N GLU A 70 34.50 6.21 11.48
CA GLU A 70 35.97 6.21 11.41
C GLU A 70 36.58 4.85 11.80
N HIS A 71 35.89 4.06 12.62
CA HIS A 71 36.30 2.73 13.06
C HIS A 71 35.65 1.59 12.25
N GLY A 72 35.03 1.89 11.10
CA GLY A 72 34.60 0.88 10.14
C GLY A 72 33.20 0.29 10.39
N ALA A 73 32.30 1.05 11.01
CA ALA A 73 30.88 0.68 11.04
C ALA A 73 30.31 0.55 9.63
N ASN A 74 29.52 -0.50 9.39
CA ASN A 74 28.93 -0.79 8.09
C ASN A 74 27.76 0.17 7.78
N LEU A 75 28.03 1.18 6.94
CA LEU A 75 27.00 2.14 6.50
C LEU A 75 25.93 1.54 5.59
N ASN A 76 26.20 0.40 4.98
CA ASN A 76 25.45 -0.16 3.85
C ASN A 76 24.89 -1.55 4.18
N ALA A 77 24.53 -1.78 5.44
CA ALA A 77 23.83 -3.00 5.86
C ALA A 77 22.54 -3.19 5.04
N LYS A 78 22.29 -4.44 4.59
CA LYS A 78 21.20 -4.74 3.66
C LYS A 78 19.81 -4.51 4.28
N ASP A 79 19.68 -4.81 5.56
CA ASP A 79 18.43 -4.73 6.32
C ASP A 79 18.13 -3.33 6.84
N ARG A 80 19.17 -2.56 7.22
CA ARG A 80 19.08 -1.17 7.69
C ARG A 80 20.25 -0.31 7.19
N PRO A 81 20.20 0.19 5.95
CA PRO A 81 21.19 1.14 5.46
C PRO A 81 21.20 2.43 6.31
N SER A 82 22.38 2.91 6.69
CA SER A 82 22.54 4.08 7.55
C SER A 82 21.88 5.35 6.99
N PHE A 83 21.92 5.53 5.67
CA PHE A 83 21.28 6.67 5.00
C PHE A 83 19.77 6.73 5.28
N LEU A 84 19.09 5.57 5.27
CA LEU A 84 17.65 5.48 5.53
C LEU A 84 17.34 5.84 6.99
N THR A 85 18.10 5.29 7.93
CA THR A 85 17.98 5.62 9.37
C THR A 85 18.22 7.11 9.60
N ALA A 86 19.24 7.70 8.98
CA ALA A 86 19.55 9.11 9.13
C ALA A 86 18.46 10.03 8.56
N VAL A 87 17.91 9.72 7.38
CA VAL A 87 16.78 10.46 6.79
C VAL A 87 15.56 10.49 7.72
N ARG A 88 15.30 9.38 8.44
CA ARG A 88 14.16 9.28 9.36
C ARG A 88 14.37 10.00 10.69
N TYR A 89 15.58 9.98 11.23
CA TYR A 89 15.80 10.39 12.62
C TYR A 89 16.69 11.62 12.80
N CYS A 90 17.56 11.94 11.84
CA CYS A 90 18.65 12.88 12.03
C CYS A 90 18.46 14.23 11.33
N ASP A 91 19.38 15.14 11.62
CA ASP A 91 19.55 16.39 10.89
C ASP A 91 20.30 16.21 9.55
N GLU A 92 20.28 17.27 8.73
CA GLU A 92 20.99 17.30 7.45
C GLU A 92 22.51 17.11 7.60
N LYS A 93 23.09 17.57 8.72
CA LYS A 93 24.54 17.47 8.97
C LYS A 93 24.97 16.00 9.08
N ILE A 94 24.21 15.17 9.80
CA ILE A 94 24.47 13.73 9.89
C ILE A 94 24.27 13.05 8.53
N ILE A 95 23.20 13.40 7.80
CA ILE A 95 22.93 12.84 6.46
C ILE A 95 24.11 13.11 5.52
N GLN A 96 24.56 14.37 5.43
CA GLN A 96 25.70 14.74 4.57
C GLN A 96 27.00 14.07 5.02
N TYR A 97 27.24 13.96 6.34
CA TYR A 97 28.40 13.27 6.87
C TYR A 97 28.45 11.81 6.41
N LEU A 98 27.34 11.06 6.53
CA LEU A 98 27.29 9.67 6.09
C LEU A 98 27.52 9.52 4.58
N VAL A 99 26.92 10.39 3.77
CA VAL A 99 27.12 10.38 2.31
C VAL A 99 28.57 10.64 1.94
N SER A 100 29.24 11.57 2.64
CA SER A 100 30.68 11.84 2.43
C SER A 100 31.60 10.68 2.82
N HIS A 101 31.06 9.66 3.52
CA HIS A 101 31.75 8.43 3.92
C HIS A 101 31.18 7.19 3.21
N ASP A 102 30.65 7.35 1.99
CA ASP A 102 30.18 6.28 1.11
C ASP A 102 28.88 5.56 1.56
N ALA A 103 28.02 6.22 2.33
CA ALA A 103 26.65 5.75 2.52
C ALA A 103 25.87 5.78 1.20
N LYS A 104 25.33 4.62 0.79
CA LYS A 104 24.58 4.49 -0.47
C LYS A 104 23.17 5.01 -0.31
N VAL A 105 22.82 6.01 -1.11
CA VAL A 105 21.52 6.71 -1.05
C VAL A 105 20.34 5.92 -1.66
N ASN A 106 20.65 4.94 -2.52
CA ASN A 106 19.65 4.21 -3.32
C ASN A 106 19.34 2.80 -2.80
N LEU A 107 19.71 2.50 -1.55
CA LEU A 107 19.38 1.22 -0.92
C LEU A 107 17.96 1.22 -0.35
N THR A 108 17.41 0.03 -0.15
CA THR A 108 16.15 -0.19 0.57
C THR A 108 16.40 -1.05 1.80
N ASN A 109 15.59 -0.89 2.83
CA ASN A 109 15.60 -1.78 4.00
C ASN A 109 14.88 -3.12 3.75
N SER A 110 14.78 -3.97 4.77
CA SER A 110 14.14 -5.30 4.71
C SER A 110 12.69 -5.29 4.22
N VAL A 111 11.98 -4.17 4.39
CA VAL A 111 10.58 -3.99 3.99
C VAL A 111 10.44 -3.26 2.64
N LYS A 112 11.54 -3.16 1.89
CA LYS A 112 11.61 -2.42 0.62
C LYS A 112 11.15 -0.97 0.76
N SER A 113 11.48 -0.33 1.89
CA SER A 113 11.33 1.10 2.09
C SER A 113 12.64 1.79 1.68
N ASP A 114 12.52 2.88 0.92
CA ASP A 114 13.61 3.71 0.42
C ASP A 114 13.68 5.06 1.17
N ALA A 115 14.54 5.97 0.71
CA ALA A 115 14.78 7.23 1.39
C ALA A 115 13.54 8.15 1.39
N PHE A 116 12.76 8.18 0.30
CA PHE A 116 11.54 8.98 0.27
C PHE A 116 10.48 8.44 1.24
N MET A 117 10.32 7.12 1.31
CA MET A 117 9.42 6.50 2.29
C MET A 117 9.86 6.77 3.73
N GLU A 118 11.15 6.64 4.05
CA GLU A 118 11.64 6.94 5.39
C GLU A 118 11.48 8.43 5.77
N ALA A 119 11.61 9.35 4.81
CA ALA A 119 11.31 10.76 5.03
C ALA A 119 9.82 10.99 5.35
N ILE A 120 8.91 10.27 4.68
CA ILE A 120 7.47 10.34 4.97
C ILE A 120 7.15 9.75 6.36
N TYR A 121 7.67 8.55 6.68
CA TYR A 121 7.45 7.94 7.99
C TYR A 121 8.02 8.76 9.15
N GLY A 122 9.19 9.38 8.94
CA GLY A 122 9.78 10.32 9.89
C GLY A 122 9.12 11.70 9.92
N LYS A 123 8.17 11.98 9.01
CA LYS A 123 7.58 13.31 8.77
C LYS A 123 8.64 14.39 8.49
N ASN A 124 9.77 13.99 7.91
CA ASN A 124 10.90 14.83 7.57
C ASN A 124 10.84 15.31 6.11
N TYR A 125 9.69 15.83 5.69
CA TYR A 125 9.44 16.25 4.30
C TYR A 125 10.42 17.31 3.78
N LYS A 126 11.04 18.09 4.69
CA LYS A 126 12.10 19.06 4.36
C LYS A 126 13.32 18.43 3.68
N TYR A 127 13.56 17.13 3.84
CA TYR A 127 14.68 16.43 3.21
C TYR A 127 14.38 15.85 1.83
N LEU A 128 13.14 15.95 1.32
CA LEU A 128 12.81 15.42 -0.01
C LEU A 128 13.70 16.02 -1.11
N GLN A 129 13.96 17.34 -1.06
CA GLN A 129 14.86 17.98 -2.02
C GLN A 129 16.31 17.50 -1.86
N LEU A 130 16.80 17.39 -0.62
CA LEU A 130 18.15 16.86 -0.35
C LEU A 130 18.31 15.44 -0.89
N ILE A 131 17.35 14.55 -0.63
CA ILE A 131 17.35 13.16 -1.10
C ILE A 131 17.41 13.11 -2.63
N HIS A 132 16.62 13.96 -3.30
CA HIS A 132 16.64 14.10 -4.76
C HIS A 132 17.99 14.57 -5.28
N ASP A 133 18.54 15.64 -4.69
CA ASP A 133 19.81 16.26 -5.11
C ASP A 133 21.00 15.32 -4.90
N LEU A 134 20.91 14.40 -3.92
CA LEU A 134 21.90 13.35 -3.68
C LEU A 134 21.82 12.18 -4.66
N GLY A 135 20.88 12.18 -5.60
CA GLY A 135 20.76 11.19 -6.67
C GLY A 135 19.73 10.08 -6.44
N HIS A 136 18.91 10.18 -5.39
CA HIS A 136 17.71 9.36 -5.23
C HIS A 136 16.51 10.11 -5.83
N THR A 137 16.44 10.16 -7.15
CA THR A 137 15.55 11.07 -7.90
C THR A 137 14.06 10.65 -7.87
N ALA A 138 13.17 11.64 -7.92
CA ALA A 138 11.73 11.45 -7.76
C ALA A 138 11.08 10.71 -8.94
N ASP A 139 11.55 10.94 -10.16
CA ASP A 139 11.11 10.26 -11.39
C ASP A 139 11.36 8.74 -11.33
N LYS A 140 12.44 8.33 -10.67
CA LYS A 140 12.85 6.93 -10.61
C LYS A 140 12.38 6.21 -9.34
N TYR A 141 12.35 6.90 -8.20
CA TYR A 141 12.09 6.28 -6.90
C TYR A 141 10.85 6.82 -6.19
N GLY A 142 10.26 7.92 -6.66
CA GLY A 142 9.19 8.63 -5.95
C GLY A 142 7.82 7.94 -5.97
N GLY A 143 7.56 6.97 -6.84
CA GLY A 143 6.21 6.43 -7.06
C GLY A 143 5.52 5.88 -5.81
N LYS A 144 6.23 5.09 -4.99
CA LYS A 144 5.67 4.54 -3.74
C LYS A 144 5.36 5.64 -2.73
N ALA A 145 6.30 6.56 -2.53
CA ALA A 145 6.17 7.69 -1.62
C ALA A 145 5.07 8.67 -2.07
N PHE A 146 4.92 8.89 -3.38
CA PHE A 146 3.86 9.70 -3.95
C PHE A 146 2.49 9.08 -3.69
N ARG A 147 2.33 7.77 -3.91
CA ARG A 147 1.09 7.05 -3.61
C ARG A 147 0.73 7.11 -2.12
N GLU A 148 1.69 6.92 -1.21
CA GLU A 148 1.47 7.03 0.24
C GLU A 148 1.06 8.46 0.65
N ALA A 149 1.67 9.48 0.06
CA ALA A 149 1.36 10.88 0.38
C ALA A 149 -0.08 11.30 0.00
N VAL A 150 -0.76 10.54 -0.86
CA VAL A 150 -2.18 10.74 -1.19
C VAL A 150 -3.06 10.50 0.03
N SER A 151 -2.88 9.39 0.75
CA SER A 151 -3.68 9.07 1.95
C SER A 151 -3.40 10.04 3.10
N ASP A 152 -2.20 10.61 3.17
CA ASP A 152 -1.83 11.64 4.14
C ASP A 152 -2.38 13.04 3.81
N ARG A 153 -2.99 13.22 2.62
CA ARG A 153 -3.47 14.52 2.10
C ARG A 153 -2.40 15.61 2.07
N ASN A 154 -1.14 15.22 1.90
CA ASN A 154 -0.02 16.15 1.96
C ASN A 154 0.30 16.74 0.57
N TYR A 155 -0.45 17.76 0.18
CA TYR A 155 -0.32 18.41 -1.13
C TYR A 155 1.07 19.00 -1.40
N ASP A 156 1.82 19.43 -0.39
CA ASP A 156 3.17 19.99 -0.60
C ASP A 156 4.17 18.89 -0.99
N VAL A 157 4.06 17.72 -0.37
CA VAL A 157 4.83 16.52 -0.76
C VAL A 157 4.44 16.06 -2.16
N LEU A 158 3.15 16.02 -2.48
CA LEU A 158 2.67 15.64 -3.82
C LEU A 158 3.19 16.62 -4.89
N LYS A 159 3.12 17.93 -4.64
CA LYS A 159 3.65 18.97 -5.55
C LYS A 159 5.16 18.82 -5.76
N PHE A 160 5.92 18.48 -4.73
CA PHE A 160 7.35 18.20 -4.87
C PHE A 160 7.60 17.05 -5.85
N PHE A 161 6.92 15.92 -5.68
CA PHE A 161 7.10 14.75 -6.55
C PHE A 161 6.65 15.03 -8.00
N ILE A 162 5.50 15.68 -8.19
CA ILE A 162 4.99 16.08 -9.52
C ILE A 162 5.99 17.00 -10.22
N LYS A 163 6.48 18.04 -9.53
CA LYS A 163 7.48 18.98 -10.07
C LYS A 163 8.75 18.27 -10.51
N ASN A 164 9.14 17.19 -9.83
CA ASN A 164 10.35 16.43 -10.10
C ASN A 164 10.09 15.15 -10.94
N GLY A 165 8.97 15.10 -11.66
CA GLY A 165 8.74 14.12 -12.72
C GLY A 165 8.35 12.72 -12.25
N VAL A 166 7.76 12.58 -11.05
CA VAL A 166 7.21 11.28 -10.61
C VAL A 166 6.19 10.75 -11.61
N ASP A 167 6.14 9.43 -11.75
CA ASP A 167 5.02 8.77 -12.43
C ASP A 167 3.74 8.90 -11.57
N ILE A 168 2.87 9.85 -11.93
CA ILE A 168 1.57 10.08 -11.27
C ILE A 168 0.64 8.85 -11.33
N ASN A 169 0.90 7.93 -12.25
CA ASN A 169 0.13 6.71 -12.49
C ASN A 169 0.79 5.45 -11.89
N TYR A 170 1.80 5.62 -11.02
CA TYR A 170 2.53 4.51 -10.40
C TYR A 170 1.60 3.45 -9.80
N ASN A 171 1.75 2.19 -10.20
CA ASN A 171 0.86 1.11 -9.79
C ASN A 171 1.58 -0.19 -9.45
N GLU A 172 2.83 -0.15 -8.98
CA GLU A 172 3.48 -1.39 -8.56
C GLU A 172 2.91 -1.94 -7.25
N ALA A 173 3.04 -3.26 -7.06
CA ALA A 173 2.60 -3.92 -5.84
C ALA A 173 3.67 -3.78 -4.76
N ASP A 174 3.24 -3.49 -3.54
CA ASP A 174 4.09 -3.56 -2.35
C ASP A 174 3.35 -4.24 -1.20
N MET A 175 3.91 -4.18 0.01
CA MET A 175 3.31 -4.83 1.18
C MET A 175 2.04 -4.15 1.68
N VAL A 176 1.86 -2.85 1.42
CA VAL A 176 0.67 -2.06 1.77
C VAL A 176 -0.39 -2.19 0.67
N TYR A 177 0.05 -2.18 -0.59
CA TYR A 177 -0.79 -2.11 -1.77
C TYR A 177 -0.58 -3.30 -2.71
N PRO A 178 -1.03 -4.51 -2.34
CA PRO A 178 -0.83 -5.73 -3.14
C PRO A 178 -1.65 -5.74 -4.44
N PHE A 179 -2.72 -4.93 -4.51
CA PHE A 179 -3.63 -4.85 -5.66
C PHE A 179 -3.19 -3.87 -6.73
N LYS A 180 -2.00 -3.28 -6.62
CA LYS A 180 -1.49 -2.35 -7.64
C LYS A 180 -2.40 -1.12 -7.87
N PRO A 181 -2.91 -0.45 -6.82
CA PRO A 181 -3.64 0.81 -6.97
C PRO A 181 -2.75 1.90 -7.56
N THR A 182 -3.31 2.70 -8.47
CA THR A 182 -2.74 4.03 -8.80
C THR A 182 -3.00 4.98 -7.62
N PRO A 183 -2.23 6.09 -7.49
CA PRO A 183 -2.53 7.16 -6.55
C PRO A 183 -3.99 7.66 -6.63
N LEU A 184 -4.56 7.71 -7.84
CA LEU A 184 -5.94 8.12 -8.04
C LEU A 184 -6.95 7.11 -7.48
N CYS A 185 -6.71 5.81 -7.66
CA CYS A 185 -7.55 4.78 -7.04
C CYS A 185 -7.44 4.78 -5.51
N VAL A 186 -6.27 5.11 -4.95
CA VAL A 186 -6.12 5.32 -3.50
C VAL A 186 -7.02 6.48 -3.05
N ALA A 187 -6.93 7.64 -3.70
CA ALA A 187 -7.79 8.80 -3.37
C ALA A 187 -9.30 8.47 -3.45
N ALA A 188 -9.72 7.74 -4.47
CA ALA A 188 -11.11 7.33 -4.64
C ALA A 188 -11.59 6.41 -3.50
N ARG A 189 -10.74 5.49 -3.04
CA ARG A 189 -11.06 4.57 -1.94
C ARG A 189 -11.18 5.29 -0.58
N TYR A 190 -10.47 6.41 -0.40
CA TYR A 190 -10.63 7.31 0.74
C TYR A 190 -11.80 8.29 0.59
N VAL A 191 -12.59 8.19 -0.49
CA VAL A 191 -13.75 9.05 -0.77
C VAL A 191 -13.34 10.53 -0.76
N ASP A 192 -12.17 10.84 -1.33
CA ASP A 192 -11.60 12.18 -1.37
C ASP A 192 -11.66 12.78 -2.78
N LEU A 193 -12.84 13.30 -3.15
CA LEU A 193 -13.06 13.91 -4.47
C LEU A 193 -12.12 15.10 -4.75
N ALA A 194 -11.71 15.85 -3.72
CA ALA A 194 -10.80 16.97 -3.88
C ALA A 194 -9.40 16.50 -4.29
N MET A 195 -8.89 15.45 -3.64
CA MET A 195 -7.64 14.81 -4.01
C MET A 195 -7.71 14.16 -5.40
N CYS A 196 -8.83 13.51 -5.74
CA CYS A 196 -9.05 12.95 -7.06
C CYS A 196 -8.95 14.03 -8.15
N LYS A 197 -9.62 15.18 -7.95
CA LYS A 197 -9.55 16.33 -8.88
C LYS A 197 -8.13 16.86 -9.01
N PHE A 198 -7.43 17.04 -7.89
CA PHE A 198 -6.02 17.47 -7.89
C PHE A 198 -5.13 16.53 -8.71
N LEU A 199 -5.26 15.21 -8.54
CA LEU A 199 -4.47 14.23 -9.29
C LEU A 199 -4.80 14.26 -10.79
N VAL A 200 -6.08 14.33 -11.15
CA VAL A 200 -6.53 14.43 -12.55
C VAL A 200 -6.02 15.72 -13.21
N GLU A 201 -6.10 16.86 -12.52
CA GLU A 201 -5.57 18.15 -12.98
C GLU A 201 -4.06 18.10 -13.24
N ASN A 202 -3.34 17.19 -12.59
CA ASN A 202 -1.90 16.96 -12.77
C ASN A 202 -1.58 15.76 -13.69
N GLY A 203 -2.57 15.21 -14.40
CA GLY A 203 -2.37 14.20 -15.45
C GLY A 203 -2.56 12.75 -15.02
N ALA A 204 -3.22 12.48 -13.89
CA ALA A 204 -3.62 11.12 -13.53
C ALA A 204 -4.63 10.55 -14.54
N ASP A 205 -4.40 9.32 -14.99
CA ASP A 205 -5.25 8.63 -15.95
C ASP A 205 -6.39 7.93 -15.22
N VAL A 206 -7.62 8.38 -15.50
CA VAL A 206 -8.85 7.85 -14.89
C VAL A 206 -9.22 6.45 -15.38
N THR A 207 -8.57 5.94 -16.43
CA THR A 207 -8.92 4.67 -17.08
C THR A 207 -8.08 3.49 -16.59
N LEU A 208 -7.01 3.75 -15.84
CA LEU A 208 -6.10 2.71 -15.38
C LEU A 208 -6.75 1.83 -14.31
N THR A 209 -6.62 0.52 -14.50
CA THR A 209 -7.19 -0.47 -13.59
C THR A 209 -6.15 -1.01 -12.61
N GLU A 210 -6.58 -1.27 -11.39
CA GLU A 210 -5.89 -2.11 -10.43
C GLU A 210 -5.84 -3.57 -10.90
N LYS A 211 -5.15 -4.43 -10.13
CA LYS A 211 -4.95 -5.85 -10.48
C LYS A 211 -6.25 -6.64 -10.60
N ASP A 212 -7.27 -6.26 -9.85
CA ASP A 212 -8.60 -6.87 -9.84
C ASP A 212 -9.52 -6.30 -10.95
N GLY A 213 -9.06 -5.32 -11.72
CA GLY A 213 -9.83 -4.68 -12.79
C GLY A 213 -10.61 -3.45 -12.34
N MET A 214 -10.57 -3.09 -11.06
CA MET A 214 -11.19 -1.86 -10.55
C MET A 214 -10.47 -0.62 -11.07
N ARG A 215 -11.21 0.44 -11.37
CA ARG A 215 -10.69 1.76 -11.74
C ARG A 215 -11.38 2.84 -10.89
N PRO A 216 -10.94 4.11 -10.93
CA PRO A 216 -11.50 5.16 -10.08
C PRO A 216 -13.04 5.25 -10.12
N TYR A 217 -13.64 5.14 -11.30
CA TYR A 217 -15.11 5.10 -11.47
C TYR A 217 -15.77 3.94 -10.70
N SER A 218 -15.29 2.71 -10.85
CA SER A 218 -15.91 1.54 -10.20
C SER A 218 -15.68 1.53 -8.69
N ILE A 219 -14.55 2.07 -8.22
CA ILE A 219 -14.28 2.28 -6.78
C ILE A 219 -15.28 3.29 -6.20
N ALA A 220 -15.54 4.40 -6.89
CA ALA A 220 -16.53 5.38 -6.46
C ALA A 220 -17.93 4.77 -6.36
N LEU A 221 -18.32 3.91 -7.32
CA LEU A 221 -19.57 3.15 -7.25
C LEU A 221 -19.60 2.21 -6.05
N GLU A 222 -18.54 1.43 -5.83
CA GLU A 222 -18.41 0.51 -4.68
C GLU A 222 -18.55 1.24 -3.35
N LYS A 223 -17.93 2.41 -3.21
CA LYS A 223 -18.02 3.25 -2.00
C LYS A 223 -19.31 4.07 -1.91
N GLY A 224 -20.17 4.01 -2.93
CA GLY A 224 -21.46 4.71 -2.95
C GLY A 224 -21.36 6.23 -3.15
N ASP A 225 -20.21 6.74 -3.59
CA ASP A 225 -20.03 8.17 -3.88
C ASP A 225 -20.44 8.47 -5.33
N ILE A 226 -21.70 8.84 -5.50
CA ILE A 226 -22.30 9.12 -6.81
C ILE A 226 -21.71 10.38 -7.46
N GLU A 227 -21.36 11.41 -6.67
CA GLU A 227 -20.74 12.62 -7.21
C GLU A 227 -19.37 12.30 -7.81
N MET A 228 -18.57 11.51 -7.10
CA MET A 228 -17.28 11.05 -7.58
C MET A 228 -17.39 10.12 -8.79
N ALA A 229 -18.37 9.21 -8.80
CA ALA A 229 -18.61 8.33 -9.93
C ALA A 229 -18.98 9.13 -11.19
N GLU A 230 -19.89 10.09 -11.09
CA GLU A 230 -20.28 10.93 -12.24
C GLU A 230 -19.12 11.85 -12.70
N TYR A 231 -18.28 12.32 -11.77
CA TYR A 231 -17.05 13.01 -12.13
C TYR A 231 -16.14 12.14 -13.00
N PHE A 232 -15.80 10.92 -12.56
CA PHE A 232 -14.94 10.03 -13.35
C PHE A 232 -15.55 9.61 -14.67
N LYS A 233 -16.84 9.29 -14.70
CA LYS A 233 -17.59 8.97 -15.91
C LYS A 233 -17.55 10.09 -16.95
N SER A 234 -17.56 11.36 -16.51
CA SER A 234 -17.44 12.50 -17.41
C SER A 234 -16.06 12.63 -18.08
N LEU A 235 -15.04 11.97 -17.52
CA LEU A 235 -13.66 11.98 -17.98
C LEU A 235 -13.28 10.72 -18.76
N GLU A 236 -14.01 9.62 -18.56
CA GLU A 236 -13.79 8.36 -19.25
C GLU A 236 -14.31 8.38 -20.70
N PRO A 237 -13.76 7.52 -21.58
CA PRO A 237 -14.33 7.30 -22.90
C PRO A 237 -15.80 6.85 -22.82
N LEU A 238 -16.67 7.44 -23.63
CA LEU A 238 -18.11 7.13 -23.64
C LEU A 238 -18.39 5.64 -23.89
N GLU A 239 -17.47 4.96 -24.59
CA GLU A 239 -17.52 3.54 -24.89
C GLU A 239 -17.55 2.66 -23.63
N TYR A 240 -16.99 3.12 -22.52
CA TYR A 240 -16.95 2.38 -21.25
C TYR A 240 -18.33 2.33 -20.58
N HIS A 241 -19.20 3.28 -20.93
CA HIS A 241 -20.56 3.41 -20.41
C HIS A 241 -21.62 3.08 -21.49
N SER A 242 -21.23 2.33 -22.51
CA SER A 242 -22.14 1.79 -23.53
C SER A 242 -22.58 0.37 -23.19
N LEU A 243 -23.90 0.17 -23.03
CA LEU A 243 -24.49 -1.16 -22.83
C LEU A 243 -24.12 -2.13 -23.97
N HIS A 244 -24.07 -1.64 -25.21
CA HIS A 244 -23.70 -2.45 -26.37
C HIS A 244 -22.27 -2.99 -26.24
N ASN A 245 -21.32 -2.11 -25.93
CA ASN A 245 -19.91 -2.50 -25.77
C ASN A 245 -19.72 -3.43 -24.58
N LYS A 246 -20.45 -3.19 -23.48
CA LYS A 246 -20.43 -4.10 -22.34
C LYS A 246 -20.91 -5.49 -22.71
N LEU A 247 -22.05 -5.60 -23.40
CA LEU A 247 -22.56 -6.90 -23.83
C LEU A 247 -21.57 -7.63 -24.74
N ASP A 248 -20.86 -6.89 -25.60
CA ASP A 248 -19.82 -7.46 -26.45
C ASP A 248 -18.61 -7.99 -25.66
N GLU A 249 -18.13 -7.27 -24.63
CA GLU A 249 -17.12 -7.75 -23.69
C GLU A 249 -17.58 -9.04 -22.97
N LEU A 250 -18.84 -9.04 -22.51
CA LEU A 250 -19.45 -10.10 -21.71
C LEU A 250 -19.75 -11.38 -22.50
N LYS A 251 -19.73 -11.36 -23.85
CA LYS A 251 -19.85 -12.57 -24.69
C LYS A 251 -18.87 -13.66 -24.28
N SER A 252 -17.64 -13.28 -23.93
CA SER A 252 -16.58 -14.23 -23.54
C SER A 252 -16.86 -14.92 -22.19
N PHE A 253 -17.73 -14.34 -21.35
CA PHE A 253 -18.11 -14.86 -20.04
C PHE A 253 -19.33 -15.79 -20.09
N LYS A 254 -20.03 -15.90 -21.22
CA LYS A 254 -21.14 -16.87 -21.43
C LYS A 254 -22.22 -16.79 -20.35
N LEU A 255 -22.61 -15.57 -19.95
CA LEU A 255 -23.65 -15.38 -18.92
C LEU A 255 -24.99 -15.96 -19.41
N PRO A 256 -25.76 -16.62 -18.55
CA PRO A 256 -27.11 -17.05 -18.88
C PRO A 256 -28.05 -15.83 -18.93
N LYS A 257 -29.14 -15.93 -19.72
CA LYS A 257 -30.08 -14.82 -19.97
C LYS A 257 -30.66 -14.23 -18.69
N ASN A 258 -31.02 -15.09 -17.73
CA ASN A 258 -31.56 -14.67 -16.43
C ASN A 258 -30.56 -13.86 -15.59
N LEU A 259 -29.26 -14.17 -15.64
CA LEU A 259 -28.24 -13.37 -14.95
C LEU A 259 -28.08 -11.98 -15.62
N ILE A 260 -28.15 -11.92 -16.95
CA ILE A 260 -28.12 -10.64 -17.68
C ILE A 260 -29.34 -9.80 -17.33
N GLU A 261 -30.54 -10.39 -17.35
CA GLU A 261 -31.80 -9.72 -17.00
C GLU A 261 -31.79 -9.24 -15.54
N PHE A 262 -31.26 -10.05 -14.61
CA PHE A 262 -31.09 -9.66 -13.21
C PHE A 262 -30.20 -8.42 -13.06
N LEU A 263 -29.00 -8.43 -13.66
CA LEU A 263 -28.05 -7.31 -13.56
C LEU A 263 -28.52 -6.04 -14.30
N GLN A 264 -29.52 -6.15 -15.18
CA GLN A 264 -30.19 -5.01 -15.82
C GLN A 264 -31.41 -4.51 -15.05
N GLY A 265 -31.84 -5.23 -14.02
CA GLY A 265 -32.97 -4.84 -13.18
C GLY A 265 -32.58 -3.84 -12.09
N ASP A 266 -33.60 -3.35 -11.39
CA ASP A 266 -33.43 -2.31 -10.36
C ASP A 266 -33.21 -2.89 -8.95
N LYS A 267 -33.51 -4.19 -8.74
CA LYS A 267 -33.38 -4.86 -7.44
C LYS A 267 -32.05 -5.59 -7.33
N LEU A 268 -30.99 -4.82 -7.05
CA LEU A 268 -29.62 -5.31 -6.91
C LEU A 268 -29.12 -5.31 -5.46
N HIS A 269 -29.93 -4.88 -4.51
CA HIS A 269 -29.63 -4.93 -3.08
C HIS A 269 -30.52 -5.96 -2.37
N PHE A 270 -29.92 -6.75 -1.51
CA PHE A 270 -30.58 -7.80 -0.73
C PHE A 270 -30.14 -7.73 0.73
N GLU A 271 -31.11 -7.57 1.63
CA GLU A 271 -30.92 -7.87 3.05
C GLU A 271 -30.85 -9.40 3.21
N LEU A 272 -29.96 -9.87 4.07
CA LEU A 272 -29.69 -11.28 4.30
C LEU A 272 -30.06 -11.65 5.74
N ASP A 273 -31.20 -12.33 5.88
CA ASP A 273 -31.65 -12.85 7.17
C ASP A 273 -30.71 -13.96 7.68
N ASP A 274 -30.44 -13.97 8.98
CA ASP A 274 -29.58 -14.97 9.66
C ASP A 274 -28.20 -15.18 8.99
N CYS A 275 -27.63 -14.11 8.46
CA CYS A 275 -26.33 -14.14 7.78
C CYS A 275 -25.40 -13.01 8.28
N ASP A 276 -24.16 -13.35 8.61
CA ASP A 276 -23.17 -12.39 9.15
C ASP A 276 -22.78 -11.29 8.15
N PHE A 277 -22.95 -11.51 6.85
CA PHE A 277 -22.79 -10.47 5.83
C PHE A 277 -23.84 -9.35 5.96
N ARG A 278 -25.02 -9.66 6.52
CA ARG A 278 -26.20 -8.78 6.69
C ARG A 278 -26.86 -8.31 5.39
N TRP A 279 -26.08 -7.96 4.38
CA TRP A 279 -26.59 -7.55 3.07
C TRP A 279 -25.57 -7.83 1.96
N ILE A 280 -26.06 -7.89 0.73
CA ILE A 280 -25.25 -7.93 -0.48
C ILE A 280 -25.84 -6.98 -1.52
N GLU A 281 -24.95 -6.24 -2.17
CA GLU A 281 -25.28 -5.37 -3.29
C GLU A 281 -24.53 -5.86 -4.54
N PHE A 282 -25.22 -5.92 -5.68
CA PHE A 282 -24.65 -6.27 -6.97
C PHE A 282 -24.40 -5.01 -7.80
N PHE A 283 -23.37 -5.05 -8.65
CA PHE A 283 -23.20 -4.07 -9.70
C PHE A 283 -24.36 -4.18 -10.71
N SER A 284 -24.71 -3.06 -11.33
CA SER A 284 -25.46 -3.11 -12.58
C SER A 284 -24.64 -3.84 -13.66
N LEU A 285 -25.29 -4.34 -14.70
CA LEU A 285 -24.59 -5.07 -15.77
C LEU A 285 -23.42 -4.27 -16.35
N ILE A 286 -23.61 -2.96 -16.52
CA ILE A 286 -22.62 -2.07 -17.12
C ILE A 286 -21.39 -1.88 -16.23
N ASP A 287 -21.58 -1.95 -14.91
CA ASP A 287 -20.54 -1.71 -13.91
C ASP A 287 -19.85 -2.99 -13.42
N THR A 288 -20.27 -4.18 -13.87
CA THR A 288 -19.61 -5.45 -13.51
C THR A 288 -18.12 -5.47 -13.90
N ILE A 289 -17.28 -6.13 -13.10
CA ILE A 289 -15.82 -6.01 -13.23
C ILE A 289 -15.19 -7.31 -13.74
N PRO A 290 -14.60 -7.32 -14.95
CA PRO A 290 -13.79 -8.45 -15.43
C PRO A 290 -12.52 -8.62 -14.60
N MET A 291 -12.37 -9.78 -13.98
CA MET A 291 -11.21 -10.13 -13.16
C MET A 291 -10.37 -11.24 -13.79
N LYS A 292 -9.09 -11.29 -13.42
CA LYS A 292 -8.19 -12.39 -13.75
C LYS A 292 -7.54 -12.99 -12.50
N VAL A 293 -7.93 -14.21 -12.15
CA VAL A 293 -7.36 -14.97 -11.04
C VAL A 293 -6.50 -16.10 -11.59
N GLY A 294 -5.19 -15.91 -11.55
CA GLY A 294 -4.22 -16.81 -12.20
C GLY A 294 -4.46 -16.89 -13.71
N ARG A 295 -4.94 -18.05 -14.20
CA ARG A 295 -5.31 -18.27 -15.60
C ARG A 295 -6.82 -18.18 -15.86
N GLN A 296 -7.63 -18.04 -14.81
CA GLN A 296 -9.09 -18.01 -14.91
C GLN A 296 -9.58 -16.58 -15.10
N LYS A 297 -10.54 -16.39 -16.01
CA LYS A 297 -11.31 -15.15 -16.12
C LYS A 297 -12.57 -15.31 -15.27
N LEU A 298 -12.86 -14.33 -14.44
CA LEU A 298 -14.05 -14.26 -13.60
C LEU A 298 -14.73 -12.92 -13.84
N LEU A 299 -16.04 -12.85 -13.64
CA LEU A 299 -16.75 -11.58 -13.66
C LEU A 299 -17.25 -11.29 -12.26
N ARG A 300 -16.71 -10.27 -11.61
CA ARG A 300 -17.25 -9.79 -10.34
C ARG A 300 -18.60 -9.14 -10.60
N ILE A 301 -19.62 -9.69 -9.94
CA ILE A 301 -21.00 -9.22 -10.02
C ILE A 301 -21.42 -8.53 -8.72
N SER A 302 -20.80 -8.87 -7.59
CA SER A 302 -20.98 -8.16 -6.33
C SER A 302 -20.32 -6.79 -6.37
N LYS A 303 -21.08 -5.77 -5.98
CA LYS A 303 -20.57 -4.45 -5.64
C LYS A 303 -20.01 -4.47 -4.22
N ALA A 304 -20.79 -4.93 -3.25
CA ALA A 304 -20.36 -5.04 -1.86
C ALA A 304 -21.07 -6.18 -1.14
N THR A 305 -20.42 -6.73 -0.11
CA THR A 305 -20.89 -7.88 0.68
C THR A 305 -20.78 -7.53 2.16
N GLY A 306 -21.67 -6.70 2.65
CA GLY A 306 -21.64 -6.27 4.06
C GLY A 306 -20.35 -5.55 4.44
N ASP A 307 -19.81 -5.93 5.59
CA ASP A 307 -18.52 -5.40 6.10
C ASP A 307 -17.30 -6.20 5.60
N TYR A 308 -17.50 -7.22 4.77
CA TYR A 308 -16.44 -8.08 4.27
C TYR A 308 -15.94 -7.55 2.92
N GLU A 309 -14.98 -6.62 2.95
CA GLU A 309 -14.46 -5.96 1.73
C GLU A 309 -13.64 -6.88 0.81
N ASP A 310 -13.17 -8.02 1.31
CA ASP A 310 -12.28 -8.94 0.57
C ASP A 310 -13.00 -10.17 -0.04
N ILE A 311 -14.31 -10.31 0.15
CA ILE A 311 -15.09 -11.43 -0.40
C ILE A 311 -15.89 -10.99 -1.61
N TYR A 312 -15.55 -11.50 -2.80
CA TYR A 312 -16.26 -11.17 -4.03
C TYR A 312 -17.13 -12.31 -4.49
N ILE A 313 -18.42 -12.04 -4.71
CA ILE A 313 -19.29 -12.91 -5.50
C ILE A 313 -19.05 -12.66 -6.99
N VAL A 314 -18.71 -13.73 -7.69
CA VAL A 314 -18.27 -13.72 -9.08
C VAL A 314 -19.01 -14.77 -9.91
N TRP A 315 -19.15 -14.52 -11.21
CA TRP A 315 -19.53 -15.52 -12.18
C TRP A 315 -18.29 -16.23 -12.73
N ASN A 316 -18.30 -17.57 -12.66
CA ASN A 316 -17.25 -18.41 -13.23
C ASN A 316 -17.67 -18.95 -14.61
N PRO A 317 -17.14 -18.41 -15.72
CA PRO A 317 -17.52 -18.82 -17.07
C PRO A 317 -17.06 -20.25 -17.44
N LYS A 318 -16.11 -20.83 -16.68
CA LYS A 318 -15.59 -22.17 -16.92
C LYS A 318 -16.59 -23.23 -16.45
N THR A 319 -17.17 -23.03 -15.27
CA THR A 319 -18.09 -23.98 -14.63
C THR A 319 -19.55 -23.55 -14.76
N LYS A 320 -19.80 -22.31 -15.22
CA LYS A 320 -21.11 -21.70 -15.37
C LYS A 320 -21.88 -21.64 -14.04
N LYS A 321 -21.15 -21.30 -12.98
CA LYS A 321 -21.66 -21.19 -11.62
C LYS A 321 -21.35 -19.82 -11.03
N ILE A 322 -22.14 -19.45 -10.02
CA ILE A 322 -21.75 -18.43 -9.05
C ILE A 322 -20.66 -19.03 -8.17
N ALA A 323 -19.64 -18.24 -7.89
CA ALA A 323 -18.51 -18.56 -7.06
C ALA A 323 -18.25 -17.40 -6.09
N PHE A 324 -17.51 -17.67 -5.01
CA PHE A 324 -16.86 -16.59 -4.27
C PHE A 324 -15.35 -16.61 -4.53
N TYR A 325 -14.75 -15.43 -4.48
CA TYR A 325 -13.32 -15.24 -4.47
C TYR A 325 -12.92 -14.45 -3.23
N ASP A 326 -12.16 -15.08 -2.35
CA ASP A 326 -11.53 -14.44 -1.20
C ASP A 326 -10.20 -13.81 -1.66
N MET A 327 -10.13 -12.48 -1.61
CA MET A 327 -8.97 -11.70 -2.03
C MET A 327 -7.79 -11.83 -1.05
N GLU A 328 -8.08 -11.96 0.25
CA GLU A 328 -7.09 -12.05 1.31
C GLU A 328 -6.36 -13.40 1.24
N HIS A 329 -7.12 -14.50 1.18
CA HIS A 329 -6.62 -15.87 1.15
C HIS A 329 -6.34 -16.38 -0.27
N LYS A 330 -6.76 -15.64 -1.30
CA LYS A 330 -6.68 -16.01 -2.73
C LYS A 330 -7.38 -17.34 -3.02
N GLU A 331 -8.50 -17.57 -2.36
CA GLU A 331 -9.31 -18.78 -2.51
C GLU A 331 -10.48 -18.54 -3.46
N LEU A 332 -10.66 -19.45 -4.43
CA LEU A 332 -11.78 -19.42 -5.37
C LEU A 332 -12.56 -20.73 -5.25
N LYS A 333 -13.86 -20.64 -4.98
CA LYS A 333 -14.73 -21.80 -4.86
C LYS A 333 -16.08 -21.56 -5.50
N ASP A 334 -16.49 -22.51 -6.34
CA ASP A 334 -17.83 -22.49 -6.93
C ASP A 334 -18.88 -22.79 -5.85
N ILE A 335 -20.00 -22.09 -5.89
CA ILE A 335 -21.12 -22.22 -4.96
C ILE A 335 -22.21 -23.07 -5.63
N THR A 336 -23.01 -22.45 -6.51
CA THR A 336 -24.16 -23.09 -7.17
C THR A 336 -24.49 -22.40 -8.50
N ASP A 337 -25.54 -22.80 -9.20
CA ASP A 337 -26.04 -22.05 -10.35
C ASP A 337 -26.75 -20.75 -9.94
N PHE A 338 -26.93 -19.83 -10.89
CA PHE A 338 -27.44 -18.50 -10.57
C PHE A 338 -28.86 -18.47 -9.98
N VAL A 339 -29.75 -19.37 -10.42
CA VAL A 339 -31.14 -19.37 -9.94
C VAL A 339 -31.18 -19.78 -8.47
N ASP A 340 -30.54 -20.90 -8.17
CA ASP A 340 -30.46 -21.44 -6.81
C ASP A 340 -29.71 -20.48 -5.86
N PHE A 341 -28.67 -19.79 -6.35
CA PHE A 341 -27.97 -18.79 -5.54
C PHE A 341 -28.90 -17.66 -5.11
N ILE A 342 -29.67 -17.07 -6.04
CA ILE A 342 -30.56 -15.95 -5.73
C ILE A 342 -31.68 -16.38 -4.78
N GLU A 343 -32.27 -17.56 -5.00
CA GLU A 343 -33.34 -18.10 -4.13
C GLU A 343 -32.85 -18.38 -2.69
N ASN A 344 -31.57 -18.72 -2.52
CA ASN A 344 -30.98 -19.15 -1.25
C ASN A 344 -29.79 -18.29 -0.81
N THR A 345 -29.78 -17.00 -1.16
CA THR A 345 -28.61 -16.11 -1.01
C THR A 345 -28.06 -16.11 0.42
N SER A 346 -28.91 -15.89 1.44
CA SER A 346 -28.47 -15.85 2.85
C SER A 346 -27.76 -17.13 3.28
N SER A 347 -28.30 -18.30 2.92
CA SER A 347 -27.73 -19.59 3.30
C SER A 347 -26.36 -19.80 2.65
N TYR A 348 -26.22 -19.46 1.37
CA TYR A 348 -24.94 -19.62 0.68
C TYR A 348 -23.88 -18.63 1.17
N MET A 349 -24.27 -17.37 1.40
CA MET A 349 -23.38 -16.37 1.98
C MET A 349 -22.90 -16.81 3.37
N GLN A 350 -23.79 -17.31 4.23
CA GLN A 350 -23.40 -17.82 5.55
C GLN A 350 -22.40 -18.99 5.48
N LYS A 351 -22.59 -19.93 4.54
CA LYS A 351 -21.66 -21.05 4.33
C LYS A 351 -20.25 -20.63 3.90
N ILE A 352 -20.09 -19.45 3.28
CA ILE A 352 -18.76 -18.91 2.96
C ILE A 352 -17.97 -18.68 4.26
N ILE A 353 -18.62 -18.09 5.27
CA ILE A 353 -18.00 -17.75 6.56
C ILE A 353 -17.74 -19.02 7.37
N GLU A 354 -18.66 -19.98 7.34
CA GLU A 354 -18.55 -21.24 8.07
C GLU A 354 -17.52 -22.19 7.45
N GLY A 355 -17.13 -21.98 6.19
CA GLY A 355 -16.21 -22.85 5.45
C GLY A 355 -16.87 -24.11 4.88
N ASP A 356 -18.20 -24.15 4.85
CA ASP A 356 -19.03 -25.35 4.59
C ASP A 356 -19.42 -25.53 3.11
N LEU A 357 -18.83 -24.74 2.20
CA LEU A 357 -19.13 -24.79 0.76
C LEU A 357 -18.60 -26.03 0.01
#